data_AF-A0A0S6XH46-F1
#
_entry.id   AF-A0A0S6XH46-F1
#
_cell.length_a   1.000
_cell.length_b   1.000
_cell.length_c   1.000
_cell.angle_alpha   90.00
_cell.angle_beta   90.00
_cell.angle_gamma   90.00
#
_symmetry.space_group_name_H-M   'P 1'
#
loop_
_entity.id
_entity.type
_entity.pdbx_description
1 polymer ?
#
loop_
_entity_poly.entity_id
_entity_poly.type
_entity_poly.pdbx_seq_one_letter_code
_entity_poly.pdbx_strand_id
1 'polypeptide(L)'
;MDADDQDDALVVKASATLLHDLEAALPKILWKHQHGRALRVHRYVKWRALDHLIGLIEPFQNEPQLLDSKLRHLIPPLVDAYLDFLKLQVTPPFREGLVRFDEAISKLLYTFCKVRGEKIIAGFLSNEPPLRPGRMFLM
;
A
#
# COMPACT_ATOMS: atom_id res chain seq x y z
N MET A 1 -20.18 -33.62 -7.28
CA MET A 1 -19.07 -33.00 -6.54
C MET A 1 -18.94 -31.62 -7.17
N ASP A 2 -19.79 -30.67 -6.77
CA ASP A 2 -20.00 -29.41 -7.53
C ASP A 2 -20.39 -28.23 -6.61
N ALA A 3 -20.15 -28.38 -5.30
CA ALA A 3 -20.41 -27.34 -4.30
C ALA A 3 -19.13 -26.56 -3.94
N ASP A 4 -17.98 -27.24 -3.94
CA ASP A 4 -16.67 -26.64 -3.62
C ASP A 4 -16.21 -25.64 -4.70
N ASP A 5 -16.34 -25.99 -5.99
CA ASP A 5 -15.92 -25.12 -7.10
C ASP A 5 -16.72 -23.81 -7.20
N GLN A 6 -17.98 -23.79 -6.76
CA GLN A 6 -18.79 -22.57 -6.76
C GLN A 6 -18.37 -21.62 -5.65
N ASP A 7 -18.07 -22.14 -4.46
CA ASP A 7 -17.57 -21.35 -3.34
C ASP A 7 -16.18 -20.77 -3.66
N ASP A 8 -15.28 -21.56 -4.25
CA ASP A 8 -13.96 -21.09 -4.67
C ASP A 8 -14.04 -19.95 -5.71
N ALA A 9 -14.94 -20.09 -6.70
CA ALA A 9 -15.14 -19.03 -7.70
C ALA A 9 -15.69 -17.72 -7.08
N LEU A 10 -16.53 -17.83 -6.04
CA LEU A 10 -17.07 -16.68 -5.31
C LEU A 10 -15.97 -16.00 -4.47
N VAL A 11 -15.10 -16.78 -3.84
CA VAL A 11 -13.94 -16.27 -3.07
C VAL A 11 -12.97 -15.52 -3.98
N VAL A 12 -12.64 -16.09 -5.15
CA VAL A 12 -11.77 -15.44 -6.14
C VAL A 12 -12.38 -14.13 -6.66
N LYS A 13 -13.70 -14.08 -6.87
CA LYS A 13 -14.38 -12.86 -7.34
C LYS A 13 -14.46 -11.79 -6.26
N ALA A 14 -14.74 -12.19 -5.01
CA ALA A 14 -14.79 -11.28 -3.87
C ALA A 14 -13.42 -10.67 -3.60
N SER A 15 -12.37 -11.49 -3.59
CA SER A 15 -10.98 -11.05 -3.42
C SER A 15 -10.51 -10.13 -4.55
N ALA A 16 -10.86 -10.40 -5.80
CA ALA A 16 -10.56 -9.49 -6.92
C ALA A 16 -11.20 -8.10 -6.75
N THR A 17 -12.43 -8.05 -6.21
CA THR A 17 -13.14 -6.79 -5.93
C THR A 17 -12.44 -6.02 -4.80
N LEU A 18 -12.06 -6.72 -3.71
CA LEU A 18 -11.31 -6.13 -2.59
C LEU A 18 -9.95 -5.58 -3.04
N LEU A 19 -9.24 -6.30 -3.93
CA LEU A 19 -7.97 -5.83 -4.50
C LEU A 19 -8.15 -4.56 -5.34
N HIS A 20 -9.19 -4.52 -6.17
CA HIS A 20 -9.49 -3.34 -6.98
C HIS A 20 -9.82 -2.13 -6.11
N ASP A 21 -10.63 -2.32 -5.07
CA ASP A 21 -10.95 -1.25 -4.12
C ASP A 21 -9.72 -0.79 -3.33
N LEU A 22 -8.84 -1.71 -2.94
CA LEU A 22 -7.56 -1.40 -2.32
C LEU A 22 -6.68 -0.55 -3.25
N GLU A 23 -6.51 -0.96 -4.51
CA GLU A 23 -5.75 -0.22 -5.53
C GLU A 23 -6.35 1.15 -5.82
N ALA A 24 -7.67 1.31 -5.78
CA ALA A 24 -8.34 2.58 -6.00
C ALA A 24 -8.31 3.51 -4.77
N ALA A 25 -8.31 2.95 -3.55
CA ALA A 25 -8.34 3.70 -2.30
C ALA A 25 -6.95 4.10 -1.81
N LEU A 26 -5.92 3.28 -2.04
CA LEU A 26 -4.54 3.53 -1.64
C LEU A 26 -4.00 4.88 -2.17
N PRO A 27 -4.00 5.19 -3.48
CA PRO A 27 -3.47 6.46 -3.97
C PRO A 27 -4.25 7.67 -3.44
N LYS A 28 -5.53 7.52 -3.12
CA LYS A 28 -6.37 8.62 -2.56
C LYS A 28 -5.96 8.98 -1.14
N ILE A 29 -5.48 8.02 -0.34
CA ILE A 29 -4.96 8.30 1.00
C ILE A 29 -3.51 8.80 0.96
N LEU A 30 -2.73 8.36 -0.03
CA LEU A 30 -1.32 8.70 -0.16
C LEU A 30 -1.15 10.13 -0.72
N TRP A 31 -1.86 10.44 -1.80
CA TRP A 31 -1.64 11.66 -2.58
C TRP A 31 -2.83 12.60 -2.54
N LYS A 32 -2.54 13.86 -2.26
CA LYS A 32 -3.51 14.93 -2.44
C LYS A 32 -3.38 15.47 -3.86
N HIS A 33 -4.41 15.27 -4.68
CA HIS A 33 -4.54 16.00 -5.93
C HIS A 33 -4.78 17.48 -5.62
N GLN A 34 -3.78 18.33 -5.90
CA GLN A 34 -4.01 19.77 -6.02
C GLN A 34 -4.30 20.09 -7.48
N HIS A 35 -5.42 20.78 -7.73
CA HIS A 35 -5.73 21.35 -9.04
C HIS A 35 -4.55 22.19 -9.53
N GLY A 36 -3.86 21.73 -10.58
CA GLY A 36 -2.88 22.50 -11.34
C GLY A 36 -1.43 22.53 -10.83
N ARG A 37 -1.06 21.87 -9.72
CA ARG A 37 0.35 21.73 -9.29
C ARG A 37 0.62 20.38 -8.62
N ALA A 38 1.87 19.93 -8.78
CA ALA A 38 2.51 18.72 -8.27
C ALA A 38 1.77 17.94 -7.17
N LEU A 39 1.67 16.61 -7.37
CA LEU A 39 1.22 15.65 -6.37
C LEU A 39 1.94 15.92 -5.03
N ARG A 40 1.18 16.25 -3.99
CA ARG A 40 1.70 16.40 -2.62
C ARG A 40 1.20 15.26 -1.75
N VAL A 41 2.10 14.68 -0.97
CA VAL A 41 1.74 13.68 0.03
C VAL A 41 0.81 14.27 1.10
N HIS A 42 -0.14 13.48 1.57
CA HIS A 42 -0.98 13.85 2.70
C HIS A 42 -0.16 13.96 3.99
N ARG A 43 -0.45 14.96 4.83
CA ARG A 43 0.13 15.05 6.19
C ARG A 43 -0.68 14.28 7.22
N TYR A 44 -1.97 14.08 6.94
CA TYR A 44 -2.93 13.40 7.79
C TYR A 44 -3.81 12.49 6.94
N VAL A 45 -4.14 11.33 7.50
CA VAL A 45 -5.09 10.38 6.94
C VAL A 45 -6.28 10.27 7.88
N LYS A 46 -7.50 10.18 7.34
CA LYS A 46 -8.69 9.96 8.18
C LYS A 46 -8.65 8.56 8.77
N TRP A 47 -8.92 8.42 10.07
CA TRP A 47 -8.98 7.10 10.73
C TRP A 47 -9.86 6.12 9.97
N ARG A 48 -11.08 6.53 9.58
CA ARG A 48 -12.02 5.69 8.84
C ARG A 48 -11.47 5.17 7.51
N ALA A 49 -10.63 5.96 6.83
CA ALA A 49 -10.04 5.54 5.56
C ALA A 49 -8.92 4.51 5.80
N LEU A 50 -8.12 4.71 6.85
CA LEU A 50 -7.10 3.75 7.27
C LEU A 50 -7.73 2.42 7.72
N ASP A 51 -8.73 2.49 8.58
CA ASP A 51 -9.47 1.34 9.10
C ASP A 51 -10.12 0.53 7.98
N HIS A 52 -10.74 1.22 7.01
CA HIS A 52 -11.28 0.58 5.81
C HIS A 52 -10.21 -0.16 5.00
N LEU A 53 -9.05 0.44 4.76
CA LEU A 53 -7.95 -0.21 4.04
C LEU A 53 -7.42 -1.44 4.79
N ILE A 54 -7.30 -1.37 6.12
CA ILE A 54 -6.92 -2.51 6.94
C ILE A 54 -7.94 -3.63 6.78
N GLY A 55 -9.23 -3.31 6.85
CA GLY A 55 -10.33 -4.27 6.63
C GLY A 55 -10.38 -4.86 5.21
N LEU A 56 -9.81 -4.19 4.20
CA LEU A 56 -9.62 -4.76 2.87
C LEU A 56 -8.45 -5.75 2.84
N ILE A 57 -7.39 -5.52 3.64
CA ILE A 57 -6.18 -6.36 3.64
C ILE A 57 -6.35 -7.60 4.53
N GLU A 58 -7.07 -7.50 5.65
CA GLU A 58 -7.26 -8.61 6.59
C GLU A 58 -7.84 -9.91 5.99
N PRO A 59 -8.84 -9.88 5.08
CA PRO A 59 -9.40 -11.09 4.46
C PRO A 59 -8.38 -11.90 3.67
N PHE A 60 -7.32 -11.26 3.16
CA PHE A 60 -6.24 -11.95 2.43
C PHE A 60 -5.32 -12.78 3.33
N GLN A 61 -5.57 -12.85 4.65
CA GLN A 61 -4.89 -13.79 5.54
C GLN A 61 -5.15 -15.25 5.14
N ASN A 62 -6.33 -15.55 4.59
CA ASN A 62 -6.67 -16.90 4.14
C ASN A 62 -5.94 -17.26 2.83
N GLU A 63 -5.80 -16.29 1.92
CA GLU A 63 -5.12 -16.46 0.63
C GLU A 63 -4.11 -15.32 0.34
N PRO A 64 -2.93 -15.35 0.97
CA PRO A 64 -1.93 -14.30 0.80
C PRO A 64 -1.35 -14.25 -0.63
N GLN A 65 -1.46 -15.35 -1.38
CA GLN A 65 -1.00 -15.48 -2.77
C GLN A 65 -1.70 -14.50 -3.73
N LEU A 66 -2.97 -14.15 -3.47
CA LEU A 66 -3.71 -13.19 -4.28
C LEU A 66 -3.15 -11.78 -4.10
N LEU A 67 -2.76 -11.46 -2.86
CA LEU A 67 -2.16 -10.18 -2.50
C LEU A 67 -0.77 -10.02 -3.11
N ASP A 68 0.04 -11.09 -3.19
CA ASP A 68 1.41 -11.06 -3.76
C ASP A 68 1.47 -10.42 -5.16
N SER A 69 0.47 -10.68 -6.01
CA SER A 69 0.38 -10.10 -7.36
C SER A 69 0.25 -8.57 -7.35
N LYS A 70 -0.38 -8.02 -6.31
CA LYS A 70 -0.65 -6.58 -6.16
C LYS A 70 0.36 -5.88 -5.26
N LEU A 71 1.04 -6.58 -4.34
CA LEU A 71 2.08 -6.00 -3.50
C LEU A 71 3.15 -5.25 -4.30
N ARG A 72 3.54 -5.77 -5.47
CA ARG A 72 4.48 -5.11 -6.39
C ARG A 72 4.01 -3.74 -6.89
N HIS A 73 2.70 -3.51 -6.95
CA HIS A 73 2.09 -2.26 -7.40
C HIS A 73 1.72 -1.33 -6.24
N LEU A 74 1.50 -1.90 -5.04
CA LEU A 74 1.07 -1.16 -3.86
C LEU A 74 2.24 -0.66 -3.00
N ILE A 75 3.29 -1.48 -2.82
CA ILE A 75 4.42 -1.17 -1.92
C ILE A 75 5.28 0.00 -2.45
N PRO A 76 5.74 0.03 -3.72
CA PRO A 76 6.56 1.13 -4.21
C PRO A 76 5.94 2.53 -4.04
N PRO A 77 4.68 2.80 -4.47
CA PRO A 77 4.11 4.14 -4.30
C PRO A 77 3.84 4.50 -2.83
N LEU A 78 3.64 3.50 -1.97
CA LEU A 78 3.51 3.70 -0.52
C LEU A 78 4.84 4.14 0.08
N VAL A 79 5.95 3.53 -0.33
CA VAL A 79 7.32 3.93 0.08
C VAL A 79 7.66 5.31 -0.47
N ASP A 80 7.38 5.58 -1.75
CA ASP A 80 7.65 6.89 -2.36
C ASP A 80 6.90 8.01 -1.62
N ALA A 81 5.62 7.80 -1.31
CA ALA A 81 4.84 8.75 -0.53
C ALA A 81 5.42 8.95 0.88
N TYR A 82 5.86 7.87 1.54
CA TYR A 82 6.49 7.96 2.86
C TYR A 82 7.82 8.73 2.82
N LEU A 83 8.67 8.48 1.82
CA LEU A 83 9.92 9.21 1.63
C LEU A 83 9.67 10.69 1.36
N ASP A 84 8.66 11.02 0.54
CA ASP A 84 8.26 12.42 0.32
C ASP A 84 7.71 13.08 1.59
N PHE A 85 7.01 12.32 2.45
CA PHE A 85 6.58 12.82 3.75
C PHE A 85 7.77 13.11 4.67
N LEU A 86 8.78 12.24 4.71
CA LEU A 86 10.00 12.45 5.50
C LEU A 86 10.77 13.70 5.06
N LYS A 87 10.80 14.01 3.75
CA LYS A 87 11.43 15.22 3.21
C LYS A 87 10.77 16.51 3.70
N LEU A 88 9.50 16.46 4.12
CA LEU A 88 8.79 17.65 4.58
C LEU A 88 9.31 18.18 5.92
N GLN A 89 10.09 17.40 6.70
CA GLN A 89 10.72 17.76 7.99
C GLN A 89 9.82 18.50 9.02
N VAL A 90 8.50 18.45 8.84
CA VAL A 90 7.53 19.15 9.67
C VAL A 90 6.69 18.11 10.37
N THR A 91 6.87 18.00 11.69
CA THR A 91 5.99 17.19 12.55
C THR A 91 4.62 17.85 12.59
N PRO A 92 3.58 17.25 12.01
CA PRO A 92 2.25 17.84 12.01
C PRO A 92 1.66 17.78 13.44
N PRO A 93 0.99 18.84 13.93
CA PRO A 93 0.36 18.83 15.26
C PRO A 93 -0.72 17.74 15.36
N PHE A 94 -0.95 17.21 16.55
CA PHE A 94 -2.03 16.25 16.78
C PHE A 94 -3.39 16.86 16.41
N ARG A 95 -4.26 16.07 15.76
CA ARG A 95 -5.64 16.45 15.44
C ARG A 95 -6.55 15.28 15.73
N GLU A 96 -7.58 15.52 16.54
CA GLU A 96 -8.58 14.49 16.87
C GLU A 96 -9.30 13.97 15.61
N GLY A 97 -9.45 12.66 15.51
CA GLY A 97 -10.06 11.99 14.35
C GLY A 97 -9.18 11.88 13.10
N LEU A 98 -7.94 12.39 13.14
CA LEU A 98 -6.96 12.29 12.07
C LEU A 98 -5.70 11.58 12.55
N VAL A 99 -5.22 10.64 11.75
CA VAL A 99 -3.98 9.90 12.00
C VAL A 99 -2.86 10.61 11.24
N ARG A 100 -1.69 10.74 11.88
CA ARG A 100 -0.52 11.26 11.18
C ARG A 100 -0.13 10.31 10.06
N PHE A 101 0.44 10.85 8.98
CA PHE A 101 0.78 10.04 7.81
C PHE A 101 1.78 8.92 8.14
N ASP A 102 2.81 9.21 8.92
CA ASP A 102 3.79 8.23 9.41
C ASP A 102 3.15 7.08 10.19
N GLU A 103 2.22 7.39 11.10
CA GLU A 103 1.51 6.37 11.87
C GLU A 103 0.57 5.54 10.97
N ALA A 104 -0.12 6.17 10.02
CA ALA A 104 -1.01 5.47 9.09
C ALA A 104 -0.24 4.49 8.19
N ILE A 105 0.90 4.93 7.64
CA ILE A 105 1.78 4.10 6.82
C ILE A 105 2.37 2.95 7.63
N SER A 106 2.81 3.21 8.87
CA SER A 106 3.34 2.19 9.76
C SER A 106 2.31 1.10 10.06
N LYS A 107 1.05 1.48 10.28
CA LYS A 107 -0.07 0.54 10.47
C LYS A 107 -0.34 -0.29 9.22
N LEU A 108 -0.36 0.35 8.04
CA LEU A 108 -0.55 -0.37 6.77
C LEU A 108 0.58 -1.36 6.51
N LEU A 109 1.84 -0.94 6.64
CA LEU A 109 3.00 -1.81 6.50
C LEU A 109 2.95 -2.97 7.49
N TYR A 110 2.59 -2.71 8.74
CA TYR A 110 2.40 -3.76 9.73
C TYR A 110 1.33 -4.77 9.29
N THR A 111 0.18 -4.31 8.78
CA THR A 111 -0.87 -5.20 8.26
C THR A 111 -0.37 -6.04 7.08
N PHE A 112 0.34 -5.44 6.11
CA PHE A 112 0.96 -6.19 5.02
C PHE A 112 1.97 -7.24 5.51
N CYS A 113 2.83 -6.86 6.46
CA CYS A 113 3.79 -7.78 7.09
C CYS A 113 3.08 -8.90 7.85
N LYS A 114 1.94 -8.62 8.49
CA LYS A 114 1.13 -9.60 9.23
C LYS A 114 0.47 -10.60 8.28
N VAL A 115 -0.09 -10.15 7.16
CA VAL A 115 -0.81 -11.03 6.21
C VAL A 115 0.14 -11.90 5.40
N ARG A 116 1.21 -11.33 4.83
CA ARG A 116 2.10 -12.09 3.93
C ARG A 116 3.36 -12.63 4.62
N GLY A 117 3.84 -11.94 5.64
CA GLY A 117 5.12 -12.19 6.29
C GLY A 117 6.14 -11.09 6.00
N GLU A 118 6.79 -10.59 7.05
CA GLU A 118 7.77 -9.50 7.01
C GLU A 118 8.86 -9.71 5.94
N LYS A 119 9.39 -10.94 5.80
CA LYS A 119 10.48 -11.24 4.86
C LYS A 119 10.12 -10.93 3.40
N ILE A 120 8.87 -11.17 3.03
CA ILE A 120 8.39 -10.94 1.67
C ILE A 120 8.20 -9.44 1.43
N ILE A 121 7.60 -8.74 2.41
CA ILE A 121 7.43 -7.28 2.35
C ILE A 121 8.79 -6.58 2.31
N ALA A 122 9.73 -6.99 3.15
CA ALA A 122 11.10 -6.49 3.16
C ALA A 122 11.85 -6.78 1.84
N GLY A 123 11.49 -7.85 1.13
CA GLY A 123 11.98 -8.13 -0.22
C GLY A 123 11.53 -7.08 -1.25
N PHE A 124 10.32 -6.54 -1.12
CA PHE A 124 9.84 -5.44 -1.96
C PHE A 124 10.43 -4.08 -1.58
N LEU A 125 10.88 -3.93 -0.33
CA LEU A 125 11.58 -2.73 0.16
C LEU A 125 13.08 -2.77 -0.16
N SER A 126 13.64 -3.95 -0.41
CA SER A 126 15.03 -4.13 -0.78
C SER A 126 15.25 -3.56 -2.17
N ASN A 127 15.85 -2.37 -2.17
CA ASN A 127 16.42 -1.68 -3.31
C ASN A 127 17.59 -2.50 -3.87
N GLU A 128 17.32 -3.63 -4.53
CA GLU A 128 18.23 -4.04 -5.58
C GLU A 128 18.11 -2.93 -6.63
N PRO A 129 19.15 -2.11 -6.84
CA PRO A 129 19.10 -1.14 -7.92
C PRO A 129 18.83 -1.96 -9.17
N PRO A 130 17.80 -1.66 -9.99
CA PRO A 130 17.78 -2.20 -11.33
C PRO A 130 19.13 -1.77 -11.91
N LEU A 131 19.99 -2.74 -12.19
CA LEU A 131 21.21 -2.56 -12.97
C LEU A 131 20.75 -1.78 -14.19
N ARG A 132 20.91 -0.45 -14.18
CA ARG A 132 20.56 0.37 -15.32
C ARG A 132 21.51 -0.09 -16.42
N PRO A 133 21.04 -0.77 -17.48
CA PRO A 133 21.89 -1.09 -18.60
C PRO A 133 22.02 0.22 -19.37
N GLY A 134 23.00 1.06 -19.02
CA GLY A 134 23.07 2.39 -19.63
C GLY A 134 24.04 3.40 -19.06
N ARG A 135 25.07 2.98 -18.31
CA ARG A 135 26.28 3.80 -18.16
C ARG A 135 27.40 3.15 -18.94
N MET A 136 27.41 3.42 -20.24
CA MET A 136 28.64 3.41 -21.02
C MET A 136 29.65 4.29 -20.27
N PHE A 137 30.63 3.67 -19.64
CA PHE A 137 31.85 4.35 -19.24
C PHE A 137 32.60 4.66 -20.53
N LEU A 138 32.51 5.91 -20.96
CA LEU A 138 33.45 6.52 -21.89
C LEU A 138 34.46 7.26 -21.02
N MET A 139 35.62 6.63 -20.81
CA MET A 139 36.89 7.30 -20.52
C MET A 139 38.04 6.37 -20.87
#